data_AF-A0A1X1R8Y1-F1
#
_entry.id   AF-A0A1X1R8Y1-F1
#
_cell.length_a   1.000
_cell.length_b   1.000
_cell.length_c   1.000
_cell.angle_alpha   90.00
_cell.angle_beta   90.00
_cell.angle_gamma   90.00
#
_symmetry.space_group_name_H-M   'P 1'
#
loop_
_entity.id
_entity.type
_entity.pdbx_description
1 polymer ?
#
loop_
_entity_poly.entity_id
_entity_poly.type
_entity_poly.pdbx_seq_one_letter_code
_entity_poly.pdbx_strand_id
1 'polypeptide(L)'
;FPGYGPPPAYGPWPGYGAPPGYGPPPGPPYGQAAKPGIIPLRPLTLSEIFNGAVGYVRANPRATLGLTAIVVIVMQIITLVATLSPVAAYGRFGAERADELSAGVAGTAVAAMGGGLLVTWLGGMLLSGMLTVIVGRAVFGSTITMAETWAKIRGRLLPLLGLALLEAAAVAVLAGLVVVIVAVLAAVGNGAAAVLLGFPLGLAVLALLVYLYTVVLFAPVLIVLERLPVVEALTRSFALVRNGFWRVLGIRLLTLLVATVVGGAVGAPFNIVGEIILAGNTSVGILLIGTAVTSIGAAIGQIITAPFTAGVTVLLYTDRRMRAEAFDLVLQTGAAGGPYAVESTDNLWLTRPA
;
A
#
# COMPACT_ATOMS: atom_id res chain seq x y z
N PHE A 1 14.38 43.17 -99.29
CA PHE A 1 14.48 42.05 -98.34
C PHE A 1 13.75 42.41 -97.05
N PRO A 2 12.61 41.78 -96.73
CA PRO A 2 11.89 41.98 -95.47
C PRO A 2 12.59 41.23 -94.34
N GLY A 3 12.82 41.92 -93.21
CA GLY A 3 13.37 41.32 -91.99
C GLY A 3 12.29 40.55 -91.23
N TYR A 4 12.56 39.27 -90.99
CA TYR A 4 11.76 38.36 -90.17
C TYR A 4 11.68 38.87 -88.72
N GLY A 5 10.47 39.07 -88.20
CA GLY A 5 10.23 39.30 -86.78
C GLY A 5 10.43 38.01 -85.96
N PRO A 6 10.88 38.11 -84.69
CA PRO A 6 11.10 36.93 -83.85
C PRO A 6 9.77 36.23 -83.49
N PRO A 7 9.78 34.89 -83.35
CA PRO A 7 8.58 34.10 -83.06
C PRO A 7 8.04 34.32 -81.63
N PRO A 8 6.73 34.12 -81.38
CA PRO A 8 6.13 34.28 -80.06
C PRO A 8 6.71 33.30 -79.03
N ALA A 9 7.08 33.82 -77.86
CA ALA A 9 7.51 33.01 -76.73
C ALA A 9 6.34 32.18 -76.18
N TYR A 10 6.51 30.85 -76.18
CA TYR A 10 5.62 29.90 -75.52
C TYR A 10 5.61 30.17 -74.01
N GLY A 11 4.41 30.28 -73.42
CA GLY A 11 4.22 30.45 -71.99
C GLY A 11 4.73 29.24 -71.17
N PRO A 12 5.11 29.43 -69.89
CA PRO A 12 5.58 28.34 -69.05
C PRO A 12 4.47 27.32 -68.78
N TRP A 13 4.79 26.04 -68.95
CA TRP A 13 3.93 24.92 -68.58
C TRP A 13 3.67 24.92 -67.06
N PRO A 14 2.44 24.58 -66.59
CA PRO A 14 2.14 24.50 -65.16
C PRO A 14 3.01 23.42 -64.50
N GLY A 15 3.89 23.84 -63.59
CA GLY A 15 4.74 22.96 -62.81
C GLY A 15 3.93 22.03 -61.92
N TYR A 16 4.27 20.75 -61.95
CA TYR A 16 3.83 19.74 -61.00
C TYR A 16 4.10 20.20 -59.57
N GLY A 17 3.05 20.22 -58.74
CA GLY A 17 3.15 20.54 -57.33
C GLY A 17 4.06 19.57 -56.58
N ALA A 18 4.88 20.12 -55.68
CA ALA A 18 5.70 19.34 -54.77
C ALA A 18 4.81 18.44 -53.88
N PRO A 19 5.25 17.19 -53.56
CA PRO A 19 4.46 16.29 -52.73
C PRO A 19 4.30 16.86 -51.30
N PRO A 20 3.15 16.64 -50.64
CA PRO A 20 2.90 17.19 -49.31
C PRO A 20 3.95 16.68 -48.31
N GLY A 21 4.73 17.61 -47.76
CA GLY A 21 5.65 17.34 -46.66
C GLY A 21 4.87 16.81 -45.47
N TYR A 22 5.33 15.67 -44.93
CA TYR A 22 4.83 15.10 -43.69
C TYR A 22 5.09 16.11 -42.57
N GLY A 23 4.06 16.85 -42.16
CA GLY A 23 4.14 17.75 -41.02
C GLY A 23 4.49 16.98 -39.76
N PRO A 24 5.18 17.61 -38.78
CA PRO A 24 5.44 16.98 -37.49
C PRO A 24 4.12 16.51 -36.86
N PRO A 25 4.11 15.34 -36.19
CA PRO A 25 2.89 14.76 -35.64
C PRO A 25 2.17 15.76 -34.73
N PRO A 26 0.82 15.83 -34.75
CA PRO A 26 0.06 16.74 -33.92
C PRO A 26 0.49 16.61 -32.46
N GLY A 27 0.97 17.71 -31.88
CA GLY A 27 1.23 17.76 -30.44
C GLY A 27 -0.02 17.37 -29.66
N PRO A 28 0.12 16.78 -28.45
CA PRO A 28 -1.02 16.36 -27.65
C PRO A 28 -2.00 17.55 -27.45
N PRO A 29 -3.32 17.29 -27.47
CA PRO A 29 -4.33 18.35 -27.34
C PRO A 29 -4.06 19.22 -26.10
N TYR A 30 -4.09 20.55 -26.29
CA TYR A 30 -3.96 21.53 -25.21
C TYR A 30 -4.84 21.13 -24.01
N GLY A 31 -4.20 20.86 -22.86
CA GLY A 31 -4.86 20.45 -21.61
C GLY A 31 -4.52 19.05 -21.11
N GLN A 32 -3.86 18.21 -21.93
CA GLN A 32 -3.28 16.95 -21.45
C GLN A 32 -1.84 17.21 -20.98
N ALA A 33 -1.64 17.35 -19.67
CA ALA A 33 -0.31 17.33 -19.07
C ALA A 33 0.44 16.09 -19.57
N ALA A 34 1.73 16.23 -19.90
CA ALA A 34 2.57 15.12 -20.33
C ALA A 34 2.37 13.93 -19.37
N LYS A 35 2.14 12.74 -19.93
CA LYS A 35 2.06 11.47 -19.18
C LYS A 35 3.24 10.59 -19.59
N PRO A 36 4.47 10.85 -19.09
CA PRO A 36 5.60 9.96 -19.37
C PRO A 36 5.42 8.58 -18.72
N GLY A 37 4.61 8.49 -17.66
CA GLY A 37 4.31 7.27 -16.91
C GLY A 37 2.81 7.05 -16.65
N ILE A 38 2.48 6.35 -15.56
CA ILE A 38 1.10 5.91 -15.23
C ILE A 38 0.17 7.01 -14.72
N ILE A 39 0.68 8.21 -14.41
CA ILE A 39 -0.10 9.35 -13.89
C ILE A 39 0.19 10.66 -14.63
N PRO A 40 -0.78 11.59 -14.70
CA PRO A 40 -0.54 12.93 -15.19
C PRO A 40 0.29 13.74 -14.19
N LEU A 41 1.15 14.64 -14.70
CA LEU A 41 2.01 15.51 -13.88
C LEU A 41 1.26 16.73 -13.34
N ARG A 42 0.14 16.48 -12.65
CA ARG A 42 -0.72 17.48 -11.99
C ARG A 42 -1.37 16.86 -10.75
N PRO A 43 -1.90 17.67 -9.80
CA PRO A 43 -2.66 17.15 -8.67
C PRO A 43 -3.74 16.15 -9.10
N LEU A 44 -3.70 14.95 -8.52
CA LEU A 44 -4.48 13.81 -9.02
C LEU A 44 -5.95 13.91 -8.61
N THR A 45 -6.82 13.30 -9.40
CA THR A 45 -8.21 12.98 -9.03
C THR A 45 -8.29 11.56 -8.45
N LEU A 46 -9.38 11.25 -7.74
CA LEU A 46 -9.60 9.92 -7.14
C LEU A 46 -9.54 8.81 -8.21
N SER A 47 -10.19 9.03 -9.36
CA SER A 47 -10.20 8.08 -10.47
C SER A 47 -8.80 7.88 -11.07
N GLU A 48 -8.00 8.94 -11.18
CA GLU A 48 -6.61 8.83 -11.66
C GLU A 48 -5.72 8.05 -10.66
N ILE A 49 -5.93 8.21 -9.36
CA ILE A 49 -5.22 7.43 -8.33
C ILE A 49 -5.56 5.94 -8.47
N PHE A 50 -6.84 5.59 -8.62
CA PHE A 50 -7.27 4.19 -8.69
C PHE A 50 -6.85 3.55 -10.02
N ASN A 51 -7.01 4.27 -11.13
CA ASN A 51 -6.56 3.81 -12.44
C ASN A 51 -5.03 3.68 -12.51
N GLY A 52 -4.28 4.61 -11.90
CA GLY A 52 -2.83 4.52 -11.79
C GLY A 52 -2.39 3.31 -10.96
N ALA A 53 -3.07 3.05 -9.84
CA ALA A 53 -2.82 1.90 -8.98
C ALA A 53 -3.06 0.56 -9.70
N VAL A 54 -4.03 0.47 -10.61
CA VAL A 54 -4.23 -0.73 -11.45
C VAL A 54 -3.25 -0.75 -12.62
N GLY A 55 -2.98 0.41 -13.22
CA GLY A 55 -2.11 0.57 -14.39
C GLY A 55 -0.68 0.09 -14.12
N TYR A 56 -0.12 0.38 -12.95
CA TYR A 56 1.26 -0.03 -12.63
C TYR A 56 1.38 -1.55 -12.42
N VAL A 57 0.38 -2.19 -11.82
CA VAL A 57 0.33 -3.65 -11.66
C VAL A 57 0.27 -4.32 -13.03
N ARG A 58 -0.53 -3.77 -13.95
CA ARG A 58 -0.63 -4.26 -15.34
C ARG A 58 0.65 -4.04 -16.15
N ALA A 59 1.36 -2.93 -15.90
CA ALA A 59 2.63 -2.64 -16.58
C ALA A 59 3.76 -3.58 -16.14
N ASN A 60 3.76 -4.01 -14.86
CA ASN A 60 4.83 -4.85 -14.29
C ASN A 60 4.28 -6.01 -13.43
N PRO A 61 3.52 -6.97 -14.00
CA PRO A 61 2.82 -7.98 -13.21
C PRO A 61 3.77 -8.95 -12.51
N ARG A 62 4.90 -9.31 -13.16
CA ARG A 62 5.88 -10.24 -12.58
C ARG A 62 6.60 -9.65 -11.37
N ALA A 63 7.02 -8.38 -11.46
CA ALA A 63 7.71 -7.71 -10.36
C ALA A 63 6.74 -7.37 -9.21
N THR A 64 5.50 -7.01 -9.51
CA THR A 64 4.50 -6.65 -8.49
C THR A 64 3.86 -7.86 -7.85
N LEU A 65 3.13 -8.67 -8.62
CA LEU A 65 2.42 -9.85 -8.10
C LEU A 65 3.39 -10.95 -7.67
N GLY A 66 4.49 -11.15 -8.38
CA GLY A 66 5.49 -12.16 -8.02
C GLY A 66 6.19 -11.83 -6.70
N LEU A 67 6.59 -10.57 -6.47
CA LEU A 67 7.21 -10.15 -5.20
C LEU A 67 6.22 -10.29 -4.06
N THR A 68 5.01 -9.79 -4.29
CA THR A 68 3.91 -9.87 -3.33
C THR A 68 3.61 -11.31 -2.96
N ALA A 69 3.54 -12.21 -3.94
CA ALA A 69 3.34 -13.64 -3.72
C ALA A 69 4.43 -14.25 -2.84
N ILE A 70 5.71 -14.03 -3.16
CA ILE A 70 6.82 -14.55 -2.37
C ILE A 70 6.72 -14.06 -0.92
N VAL A 71 6.50 -12.76 -0.73
CA VAL A 71 6.45 -12.14 0.60
C VAL A 71 5.24 -12.62 1.38
N VAL A 72 4.04 -12.61 0.77
CA VAL A 72 2.81 -13.08 1.42
C VAL A 72 2.95 -14.55 1.82
N ILE A 73 3.49 -15.41 0.94
CA ILE A 73 3.69 -16.83 1.25
C ILE A 73 4.67 -16.99 2.42
N VAL A 74 5.82 -16.31 2.41
CA VAL A 74 6.79 -16.36 3.51
C VAL A 74 6.16 -15.87 4.82
N MET A 75 5.44 -14.75 4.79
CA MET A 75 4.75 -14.22 5.97
C MET A 75 3.63 -15.14 6.45
N GLN A 76 2.92 -15.81 5.55
CA GLN A 76 1.87 -16.77 5.91
C GLN A 76 2.46 -18.02 6.57
N ILE A 77 3.61 -18.51 6.09
CA ILE A 77 4.34 -19.62 6.72
C ILE A 77 4.81 -19.21 8.12
N ILE A 78 5.40 -18.01 8.28
CA ILE A 78 5.81 -17.50 9.59
C ILE A 78 4.61 -17.38 10.52
N THR A 79 3.50 -16.83 10.03
CA THR A 79 2.25 -16.68 10.79
C THR A 79 1.70 -18.04 11.21
N LEU A 80 1.70 -19.02 10.31
CA LEU A 80 1.24 -20.37 10.58
C LEU A 80 2.11 -21.01 11.67
N VAL A 81 3.45 -20.96 11.55
CA VAL A 81 4.36 -21.48 12.57
C VAL A 81 4.16 -20.78 13.92
N ALA A 82 4.02 -19.45 13.92
CA ALA A 82 3.78 -18.65 15.11
C ALA A 82 2.43 -18.99 15.78
N THR A 83 1.40 -19.32 14.99
CA THR A 83 0.05 -19.67 15.48
C THR A 83 -0.03 -21.13 15.94
N LEU A 84 0.76 -22.03 15.33
CA LEU A 84 0.79 -23.45 15.69
C LEU A 84 1.63 -23.74 16.94
N SER A 85 2.67 -22.95 17.19
CA SER A 85 3.56 -23.17 18.34
C SER A 85 2.84 -23.14 19.70
N PRO A 86 1.88 -22.22 19.98
CA PRO A 86 1.16 -22.21 21.24
C PRO A 86 0.16 -23.36 21.29
N VAL A 87 -0.58 -23.63 20.21
CA VAL A 87 -1.59 -24.72 20.16
C VAL A 87 -0.96 -26.09 20.38
N ALA A 88 0.20 -26.35 19.77
CA ALA A 88 0.97 -27.58 19.98
C ALA A 88 1.56 -27.69 21.40
N ALA A 89 1.94 -26.57 22.01
CA ALA A 89 2.34 -26.53 23.41
C ALA A 89 1.14 -26.77 24.34
N TYR A 90 -0.01 -26.14 24.09
CA TYR A 90 -1.25 -26.34 24.84
C TYR A 90 -1.75 -27.78 24.80
N GLY A 91 -1.69 -28.44 23.65
CA GLY A 91 -2.02 -29.86 23.52
C GLY A 91 -1.16 -30.79 24.39
N ARG A 92 0.01 -30.33 24.87
CA ARG A 92 0.88 -31.07 25.80
C ARG A 92 0.64 -30.74 27.28
N PHE A 93 0.00 -29.61 27.59
CA PHE A 93 -0.26 -29.15 28.97
C PHE A 93 -1.74 -29.20 29.38
N GLY A 94 -2.67 -29.31 28.42
CA GLY A 94 -4.11 -29.12 28.61
C GLY A 94 -4.90 -30.32 29.16
N ALA A 95 -4.26 -31.45 29.48
CA ALA A 95 -4.96 -32.60 30.05
C ALA A 95 -5.19 -32.53 31.58
N GLU A 96 -4.59 -31.56 32.29
CA GLU A 96 -4.63 -31.53 33.78
C GLU A 96 -5.35 -30.33 34.43
N ARG A 97 -5.78 -29.29 33.71
CA ARG A 97 -6.45 -28.11 34.32
C ARG A 97 -7.54 -27.51 33.42
N ALA A 98 -8.60 -28.27 33.15
CA ALA A 98 -9.72 -27.80 32.31
C ALA A 98 -10.76 -26.94 33.07
N ASP A 99 -10.73 -26.89 34.40
CA ASP A 99 -11.84 -26.31 35.19
C ASP A 99 -11.63 -24.88 35.72
N GLU A 100 -10.48 -24.24 35.48
CA GLU A 100 -10.29 -22.82 35.82
C GLU A 100 -9.90 -22.01 34.60
N LEU A 101 -10.81 -21.14 34.14
CA LEU A 101 -10.50 -19.98 33.30
C LEU A 101 -9.62 -19.00 34.10
N SER A 102 -8.40 -19.42 34.43
CA SER A 102 -7.44 -18.59 35.16
C SER A 102 -6.94 -17.46 34.26
N ALA A 103 -6.57 -16.33 34.87
CA ALA A 103 -5.96 -15.18 34.18
C ALA A 103 -4.74 -15.58 33.33
N GLY A 104 -4.08 -16.70 33.65
CA GLY A 104 -2.98 -17.26 32.86
C GLY A 104 -3.42 -17.79 31.49
N VAL A 105 -4.56 -18.50 31.40
CA VAL A 105 -5.10 -19.03 30.13
C VAL A 105 -5.60 -17.91 29.23
N ALA A 106 -6.27 -16.91 29.82
CA ALA A 106 -6.67 -15.70 29.09
C ALA A 106 -5.43 -14.92 28.61
N GLY A 107 -4.42 -14.75 29.47
CA GLY A 107 -3.20 -14.04 29.14
C GLY A 107 -2.41 -14.69 28.01
N THR A 108 -2.37 -16.02 27.95
CA THR A 108 -1.66 -16.73 26.91
C THR A 108 -2.43 -16.82 25.59
N ALA A 109 -3.76 -16.92 25.62
CA ALA A 109 -4.59 -16.77 24.43
C ALA A 109 -4.44 -15.37 23.82
N VAL A 110 -4.45 -14.33 24.67
CA VAL A 110 -4.20 -12.94 24.26
C VAL A 110 -2.78 -12.78 23.69
N ALA A 111 -1.77 -13.39 24.31
CA ALA A 111 -0.40 -13.35 23.80
C ALA A 111 -0.25 -14.05 22.43
N ALA A 112 -0.93 -15.18 22.23
CA ALA A 112 -0.92 -15.91 20.96
C ALA A 112 -1.63 -15.10 19.85
N MET A 113 -2.80 -14.54 20.15
CA MET A 113 -3.52 -13.64 19.22
C MET A 113 -2.71 -12.38 18.91
N GLY A 114 -2.12 -11.77 19.93
CA GLY A 114 -1.25 -10.60 19.81
C GLY A 114 -0.04 -10.91 18.91
N GLY A 115 0.62 -12.05 19.12
CA GLY A 115 1.74 -12.51 18.30
C GLY A 115 1.37 -12.69 16.83
N GLY A 116 0.25 -13.36 16.53
CA GLY A 116 -0.23 -13.55 15.16
C GLY A 116 -0.60 -12.24 14.45
N LEU A 117 -1.25 -11.33 15.16
CA LEU A 117 -1.54 -9.98 14.66
C LEU A 117 -0.27 -9.20 14.39
N LEU A 118 0.73 -9.29 15.28
CA LEU A 118 2.00 -8.59 15.16
C LEU A 118 2.82 -9.12 13.96
N VAL A 119 2.85 -10.44 13.73
CA VAL A 119 3.47 -11.02 12.53
C VAL A 119 2.77 -10.53 11.26
N THR A 120 1.43 -10.53 11.24
CA THR A 120 0.66 -10.06 10.09
C THR A 120 0.90 -8.57 9.83
N TRP A 121 0.97 -7.75 10.89
CA TRP A 121 1.28 -6.33 10.82
C TRP A 121 2.69 -6.08 10.26
N LEU A 122 3.69 -6.81 10.76
CA LEU A 122 5.07 -6.73 10.27
C LEU A 122 5.17 -7.13 8.79
N GLY A 123 4.45 -8.18 8.39
CA GLY A 123 4.36 -8.59 6.99
C GLY A 123 3.76 -7.51 6.09
N GLY A 124 2.65 -6.92 6.53
CA GLY A 124 2.01 -5.80 5.83
C GLY A 124 2.93 -4.57 5.70
N MET A 125 3.69 -4.25 6.74
CA MET A 125 4.66 -3.15 6.74
C MET A 125 5.81 -3.38 5.77
N LEU A 126 6.42 -4.58 5.79
CA LEU A 126 7.47 -4.97 4.86
C LEU A 126 6.97 -4.91 3.42
N LEU A 127 5.79 -5.47 3.17
CA LEU A 127 5.17 -5.52 1.85
C LEU A 127 4.78 -4.13 1.34
N SER A 128 4.27 -3.27 2.21
CA SER A 128 4.02 -1.85 1.94
C SER A 128 5.31 -1.13 1.52
N GLY A 129 6.40 -1.31 2.27
CA GLY A 129 7.71 -0.74 1.93
C GLY A 129 8.27 -1.25 0.59
N MET A 130 8.07 -2.55 0.28
CA MET A 130 8.47 -3.15 -0.99
C MET A 130 7.73 -2.63 -2.20
N LEU A 131 6.41 -2.60 -2.10
CA LEU A 131 5.57 -2.12 -3.19
C LEU A 131 5.73 -0.61 -3.40
N THR A 132 6.08 0.13 -2.35
CA THR A 132 6.38 1.56 -2.46
C THR A 132 7.48 1.85 -3.47
N VAL A 133 8.60 1.12 -3.43
CA VAL A 133 9.72 1.32 -4.38
C VAL A 133 9.26 1.10 -5.81
N ILE A 134 8.47 0.05 -6.03
CA ILE A 134 7.98 -0.33 -7.36
C ILE A 134 7.05 0.73 -7.92
N VAL A 135 6.09 1.21 -7.11
CA VAL A 135 5.16 2.27 -7.54
C VAL A 135 5.91 3.57 -7.76
N GLY A 136 6.86 3.92 -6.89
CA GLY A 136 7.69 5.12 -7.01
C GLY A 136 8.41 5.19 -8.35
N ARG A 137 8.92 4.06 -8.88
CA ARG A 137 9.53 3.99 -10.22
C ARG A 137 8.52 3.94 -11.36
N ALA A 138 7.41 3.22 -11.16
CA ALA A 138 6.34 3.12 -12.16
C ALA A 138 5.66 4.47 -12.44
N VAL A 139 5.62 5.36 -11.45
CA VAL A 139 5.16 6.76 -11.60
C VAL A 139 5.95 7.49 -12.70
N PHE A 140 7.24 7.21 -12.86
CA PHE A 140 8.09 7.81 -13.89
C PHE A 140 8.17 6.98 -15.18
N GLY A 141 7.35 5.93 -15.33
CA GLY A 141 7.39 5.06 -16.50
C GLY A 141 8.58 4.08 -16.53
N SER A 142 9.39 4.04 -15.48
CA SER A 142 10.51 3.11 -15.36
C SER A 142 10.08 1.78 -14.71
N THR A 143 10.64 0.67 -15.18
CA THR A 143 10.42 -0.66 -14.61
C THR A 143 11.56 -1.03 -13.65
N ILE A 144 11.31 -1.91 -12.69
CA ILE A 144 12.31 -2.39 -11.74
C ILE A 144 12.23 -3.90 -11.60
N THR A 145 13.39 -4.56 -11.50
CA THR A 145 13.45 -6.00 -11.26
C THR A 145 13.29 -6.34 -9.77
N MET A 146 12.95 -7.61 -9.50
CA MET A 146 12.85 -8.15 -8.13
C MET A 146 14.12 -7.92 -7.31
N ALA A 147 15.27 -8.21 -7.92
CA ALA A 147 16.57 -8.13 -7.27
C ALA A 147 16.97 -6.69 -6.94
N GLU A 148 16.71 -5.74 -7.85
CA GLU A 148 16.94 -4.32 -7.60
C GLU A 148 16.05 -3.77 -6.48
N THR A 149 14.79 -4.22 -6.43
CA THR A 149 13.84 -3.83 -5.37
C THR A 149 14.37 -4.29 -4.00
N TRP A 150 14.81 -5.55 -3.90
CA TRP A 150 15.39 -6.09 -2.67
C TRP A 150 16.69 -5.37 -2.26
N ALA A 151 17.58 -5.10 -3.22
CA ALA A 151 18.85 -4.43 -2.96
C ALA A 151 18.67 -3.03 -2.34
N LYS A 152 17.61 -2.30 -2.75
CA LYS A 152 17.28 -0.99 -2.19
C LYS A 152 16.67 -1.05 -0.80
N ILE A 153 15.89 -2.09 -0.51
CA ILE A 153 15.10 -2.18 0.72
C ILE A 153 15.88 -2.81 1.86
N ARG A 154 16.81 -3.73 1.57
CA ARG A 154 17.55 -4.46 2.60
C ARG A 154 18.22 -3.55 3.64
N GLY A 155 18.72 -2.39 3.22
CA GLY A 155 19.35 -1.40 4.11
C GLY A 155 18.36 -0.57 4.92
N ARG A 156 17.06 -0.70 4.65
CA ARG A 156 15.96 0.05 5.28
C ARG A 156 15.01 -0.84 6.07
N LEU A 157 15.26 -2.15 6.13
CA LEU A 157 14.49 -3.08 6.94
C LEU A 157 14.50 -2.70 8.43
N LEU A 158 15.64 -2.25 8.96
CA LEU A 158 15.75 -1.84 10.36
C LEU A 158 14.85 -0.63 10.71
N PRO A 159 14.89 0.50 9.96
CA PRO A 159 13.92 1.58 10.14
C PRO A 159 12.46 1.15 9.97
N LEU A 160 12.14 0.27 9.01
CA LEU A 160 10.77 -0.22 8.81
C LEU A 160 10.30 -1.10 9.97
N LEU A 161 11.16 -1.96 10.50
CA LEU A 161 10.90 -2.75 11.71
C LEU A 161 10.76 -1.84 12.93
N GLY A 162 11.60 -0.81 13.07
CA GLY A 162 11.49 0.18 14.14
C GLY A 162 10.16 0.94 14.09
N LEU A 163 9.71 1.35 12.90
CA LEU A 163 8.41 1.97 12.71
C LEU A 163 7.28 0.98 13.04
N ALA A 164 7.37 -0.27 12.60
CA ALA A 164 6.35 -1.28 12.88
C ALA A 164 6.24 -1.62 14.37
N LEU A 165 7.37 -1.72 15.07
CA LEU A 165 7.38 -1.93 16.52
C LEU A 165 6.82 -0.71 17.26
N LEU A 166 7.10 0.51 16.79
CA LEU A 166 6.55 1.73 17.38
C LEU A 166 5.03 1.80 17.19
N GLU A 167 4.52 1.49 16.00
CA GLU A 167 3.08 1.41 15.73
C GLU A 167 2.41 0.31 16.57
N ALA A 168 3.00 -0.88 16.62
CA ALA A 168 2.49 -1.99 17.42
C ALA A 168 2.48 -1.64 18.92
N ALA A 169 3.53 -0.99 19.42
CA ALA A 169 3.59 -0.52 20.80
C ALA A 169 2.53 0.55 21.08
N ALA A 170 2.32 1.50 20.18
CA ALA A 170 1.28 2.53 20.32
C ALA A 170 -0.11 1.89 20.39
N VAL A 171 -0.41 0.93 19.49
CA VAL A 171 -1.68 0.19 19.51
C VAL A 171 -1.83 -0.61 20.79
N ALA A 172 -0.79 -1.35 21.20
CA ALA A 172 -0.81 -2.18 22.40
C ALA A 172 -1.02 -1.35 23.68
N VAL A 173 -0.38 -0.19 23.79
CA VAL A 173 -0.55 0.73 24.92
C VAL A 173 -1.96 1.31 24.93
N LEU A 174 -2.45 1.80 23.80
CA LEU A 174 -3.78 2.43 23.72
C LEU A 174 -4.91 1.42 23.95
N ALA A 175 -4.87 0.27 23.28
CA ALA A 175 -5.86 -0.79 23.45
C ALA A 175 -5.75 -1.45 24.83
N GLY A 176 -4.53 -1.70 25.31
CA GLY A 176 -4.27 -2.26 26.63
C GLY A 176 -4.80 -1.36 27.74
N LEU A 177 -4.65 -0.04 27.62
CA LEU A 177 -5.21 0.92 28.57
C LEU A 177 -6.75 0.80 28.66
N VAL A 178 -7.45 0.68 27.53
CA VAL A 178 -8.92 0.48 27.52
C VAL A 178 -9.29 -0.83 28.21
N VAL A 179 -8.60 -1.92 27.87
CA VAL A 179 -8.85 -3.24 28.47
C VAL A 179 -8.65 -3.20 29.98
N VAL A 180 -7.56 -2.60 30.46
CA VAL A 180 -7.28 -2.45 31.89
C VAL A 180 -8.36 -1.63 32.60
N ILE A 181 -8.75 -0.48 32.03
CA ILE A 181 -9.79 0.36 32.63
C ILE A 181 -11.13 -0.39 32.72
N VAL A 182 -11.54 -1.07 31.64
CA VAL A 182 -12.79 -1.85 31.63
C VAL A 182 -12.72 -3.01 32.63
N ALA A 183 -11.61 -3.73 32.69
CA ALA A 183 -11.41 -4.84 33.62
C ALA A 183 -11.47 -4.39 35.09
N VAL A 184 -10.83 -3.26 35.41
CA VAL A 184 -10.88 -2.66 36.76
C VAL A 184 -12.31 -2.24 37.12
N LEU A 185 -13.03 -1.57 36.23
CA LEU A 185 -14.41 -1.15 36.48
C LEU A 185 -15.35 -2.35 36.67
N ALA A 186 -15.15 -3.42 35.90
CA ALA A 186 -15.90 -4.66 36.07
C ALA A 186 -15.58 -5.36 37.40
N ALA A 187 -14.31 -5.40 37.82
CA ALA A 187 -13.88 -6.03 39.06
C ALA A 187 -14.43 -5.33 40.32
N VAL A 188 -14.72 -4.04 40.26
CA VAL A 188 -15.34 -3.26 41.36
C VAL A 188 -16.86 -3.51 41.46
N GLY A 189 -17.42 -4.41 40.64
CA GLY A 189 -18.83 -4.80 40.69
C GLY A 189 -19.79 -3.79 40.07
N ASN A 190 -19.27 -2.76 39.40
CA ASN A 190 -20.08 -1.73 38.76
C ASN A 190 -20.12 -1.92 37.24
N GLY A 191 -20.80 -3.00 36.82
CA GLY A 191 -20.98 -3.31 35.39
C GLY A 191 -21.64 -2.17 34.60
N ALA A 192 -22.54 -1.41 35.23
CA ALA A 192 -23.16 -0.23 34.62
C ALA A 192 -22.12 0.88 34.36
N ALA A 193 -21.23 1.17 35.32
CA ALA A 193 -20.13 2.13 35.11
C ALA A 193 -19.10 1.61 34.09
N ALA A 194 -18.82 0.31 34.05
CA ALA A 194 -17.94 -0.29 33.06
C ALA A 194 -18.46 -0.08 31.62
N VAL A 195 -19.77 -0.20 31.41
CA VAL A 195 -20.39 0.09 30.11
C VAL A 195 -20.45 1.60 29.83
N LEU A 196 -20.91 2.39 30.80
CA LEU A 196 -21.09 3.85 30.65
C LEU A 196 -19.77 4.60 30.41
N LEU A 197 -18.67 4.15 31.01
CA LEU A 197 -17.35 4.76 30.83
C LEU A 197 -16.51 4.04 29.78
N GLY A 198 -16.61 2.71 29.70
CA GLY A 198 -15.83 1.90 28.77
C GLY A 198 -16.22 2.11 27.32
N PHE A 199 -17.52 2.26 27.02
CA PHE A 199 -17.98 2.49 25.65
C PHE A 199 -17.49 3.82 25.05
N PRO A 200 -17.69 4.99 25.68
CA PRO A 200 -17.19 6.26 25.13
C PRO A 200 -15.67 6.31 25.11
N LEU A 201 -14.98 5.72 26.10
CA LEU A 201 -13.52 5.60 26.09
C LEU A 201 -13.03 4.74 24.92
N GLY A 202 -13.69 3.61 24.66
CA GLY A 202 -13.39 2.73 23.53
C GLY A 202 -13.56 3.45 22.19
N LEU A 203 -14.64 4.23 22.03
CA LEU A 203 -14.84 5.07 20.85
C LEU A 203 -13.78 6.17 20.72
N ALA A 204 -13.39 6.82 21.82
CA ALA A 204 -12.34 7.84 21.81
C ALA A 204 -10.98 7.25 21.39
N VAL A 205 -10.64 6.07 21.92
CA VAL A 205 -9.41 5.36 21.53
C VAL A 205 -9.48 4.88 20.09
N LEU A 206 -10.63 4.37 19.63
CA LEU A 206 -10.81 4.01 18.22
C LEU A 206 -10.63 5.23 17.30
N ALA A 207 -11.23 6.38 17.64
CA ALA A 207 -11.08 7.62 16.88
C ALA A 207 -9.62 8.09 16.86
N LEU A 208 -8.93 8.01 18.00
CA LEU A 208 -7.50 8.32 18.11
C LEU A 208 -6.65 7.38 17.25
N LEU A 209 -6.93 6.08 17.27
CA LEU A 209 -6.23 5.09 16.43
C LEU A 209 -6.45 5.37 14.94
N VAL A 210 -7.68 5.64 14.52
CA VAL A 210 -7.99 6.02 13.12
C VAL A 210 -7.23 7.29 12.72
N TYR A 211 -7.20 8.29 13.61
CA TYR A 211 -6.47 9.53 13.37
C TYR A 211 -4.96 9.28 13.24
N LEU A 212 -4.33 8.63 14.22
CA LEU A 212 -2.91 8.31 14.23
C LEU A 212 -2.53 7.47 13.01
N TYR A 213 -3.28 6.41 12.74
CA TYR A 213 -3.03 5.52 11.61
C TYR A 213 -3.12 6.27 10.27
N THR A 214 -3.97 7.29 10.15
CA THR A 214 -4.08 8.10 8.93
C THR A 214 -2.93 9.10 8.81
N VAL A 215 -2.54 9.71 9.92
CA VAL A 215 -1.42 10.66 10.00
C VAL A 215 -0.08 10.00 9.66
N VAL A 216 0.15 8.75 10.06
CA VAL A 216 1.41 8.02 9.81
C VAL A 216 1.42 7.25 8.49
N LEU A 217 0.35 7.35 7.68
CA LEU A 217 0.17 6.59 6.44
C LEU A 217 1.35 6.70 5.47
N PHE A 218 2.01 7.85 5.39
CA PHE A 218 3.12 8.08 4.47
C PHE A 218 4.50 7.76 5.05
N ALA A 219 4.60 7.39 6.33
CA ALA A 219 5.89 7.13 6.98
C ALA A 219 6.69 6.00 6.31
N PRO A 220 6.11 4.84 5.92
CA PRO A 220 6.84 3.81 5.18
C PRO A 220 7.36 4.33 3.83
N VAL A 221 6.54 5.15 3.14
CA VAL A 221 6.88 5.74 1.84
C VAL A 221 8.07 6.70 1.97
N LEU A 222 8.05 7.54 3.00
CA LEU A 222 9.11 8.52 3.31
C LEU A 222 10.43 7.84 3.71
N ILE A 223 10.39 6.79 4.53
CA ILE A 223 11.59 6.03 4.92
C ILE A 223 12.28 5.41 3.69
N VAL A 224 11.47 4.92 2.75
CA VAL A 224 11.96 4.17 1.59
C VAL A 224 12.38 5.09 0.45
N LEU A 225 11.54 6.05 0.05
CA LEU A 225 11.80 6.93 -1.08
C LEU A 225 12.69 8.11 -0.71
N GLU A 226 12.49 8.72 0.46
CA GLU A 226 13.25 9.90 0.89
C GLU A 226 14.39 9.57 1.84
N ARG A 227 14.57 8.29 2.19
CA ARG A 227 15.68 7.79 3.01
C ARG A 227 15.74 8.41 4.42
N LEU A 228 14.61 8.90 4.92
CA LEU A 228 14.51 9.56 6.23
C LEU A 228 14.59 8.57 7.41
N PRO A 229 15.09 9.01 8.58
CA PRO A 229 14.95 8.25 9.82
C PRO A 229 13.49 8.25 10.30
N VAL A 230 13.14 7.31 11.18
CA VAL A 230 11.75 7.03 11.60
C VAL A 230 11.04 8.30 12.12
N VAL A 231 11.68 9.07 13.00
CA VAL A 231 11.06 10.26 13.61
C VAL A 231 10.81 11.36 12.59
N GLU A 232 11.77 11.65 11.71
CA GLU A 232 11.60 12.64 10.63
C GLU A 232 10.55 12.22 9.61
N ALA A 233 10.45 10.92 9.32
CA ALA A 233 9.40 10.38 8.46
C ALA A 233 8.00 10.58 9.08
N LEU A 234 7.85 10.38 10.40
CA LEU A 234 6.59 10.60 11.10
C LEU A 234 6.18 12.07 11.11
N THR A 235 7.09 13.00 11.44
CA THR A 235 6.79 14.43 11.48
C THR A 235 6.46 14.97 10.09
N ARG A 236 7.16 14.51 9.05
CA ARG A 236 6.86 14.87 7.66
C ARG A 236 5.54 14.28 7.19
N SER A 237 5.23 13.02 7.54
CA SER A 237 3.92 12.41 7.25
C SER A 237 2.78 13.23 7.86
N PHE A 238 2.92 13.67 9.12
CA PHE A 238 1.94 14.54 9.77
C PHE A 238 1.75 15.87 9.03
N ALA A 239 2.84 16.54 8.64
CA ALA A 239 2.79 17.81 7.92
C ALA A 239 2.08 17.70 6.56
N LEU A 240 2.22 16.57 5.86
CA LEU A 240 1.56 16.29 4.58
C LEU A 240 0.07 15.95 4.74
N VAL A 241 -0.31 15.27 5.83
CA VAL A 241 -1.70 14.82 6.05
C VAL A 241 -2.57 15.91 6.68
N ARG A 242 -2.04 16.76 7.58
CA ARG A 242 -2.83 17.70 8.39
C ARG A 242 -3.76 18.62 7.58
N ASN A 243 -3.30 19.12 6.43
CA ASN A 243 -4.04 20.06 5.59
C ASN A 243 -5.00 19.38 4.58
N GLY A 244 -4.97 18.05 4.50
CA GLY A 244 -5.76 17.25 3.56
C GLY A 244 -6.40 16.03 4.20
N PHE A 245 -6.57 16.03 5.53
CA PHE A 245 -6.92 14.85 6.33
C PHE A 245 -8.16 14.13 5.79
N TRP A 246 -9.26 14.83 5.58
CA TRP A 246 -10.53 14.24 5.12
C TRP A 246 -10.43 13.58 3.75
N ARG A 247 -9.63 14.17 2.86
CA ARG A 247 -9.39 13.60 1.53
C ARG A 247 -8.53 12.33 1.62
N VAL A 248 -7.48 12.35 2.44
CA VAL A 248 -6.63 11.17 2.68
C VAL A 248 -7.43 10.05 3.34
N LEU A 249 -8.19 10.37 4.39
CA LEU A 249 -9.06 9.43 5.08
C LEU A 249 -10.12 8.85 4.14
N GLY A 250 -10.83 9.69 3.39
CA GLY A 250 -11.89 9.24 2.48
C GLY A 250 -11.38 8.32 1.38
N ILE A 251 -10.26 8.66 0.73
CA ILE A 251 -9.65 7.80 -0.29
C ILE A 251 -9.16 6.50 0.34
N ARG A 252 -8.53 6.55 1.52
CA ARG A 252 -8.07 5.37 2.24
C ARG A 252 -9.22 4.43 2.63
N LEU A 253 -10.32 4.97 3.13
CA LEU A 253 -11.51 4.20 3.47
C LEU A 253 -12.12 3.55 2.24
N LEU A 254 -12.17 4.26 1.11
CA LEU A 254 -12.63 3.69 -0.16
C LEU A 254 -11.69 2.57 -0.64
N THR A 255 -10.38 2.78 -0.55
CA THR A 255 -9.38 1.76 -0.89
C THR A 255 -9.51 0.54 0.01
N LEU A 256 -9.72 0.75 1.31
CA LEU A 256 -9.95 -0.32 2.28
C LEU A 256 -11.22 -1.11 1.92
N LEU A 257 -12.32 -0.43 1.64
CA LEU A 257 -13.57 -1.06 1.21
C LEU A 257 -13.38 -1.89 -0.07
N VAL A 258 -12.72 -1.34 -1.09
CA VAL A 258 -12.45 -2.06 -2.34
C VAL A 258 -11.55 -3.26 -2.09
N ALA A 259 -10.48 -3.10 -1.31
CA ALA A 259 -9.56 -4.18 -0.99
C ALA A 259 -10.22 -5.31 -0.18
N THR A 260 -11.07 -4.98 0.80
CA THR A 260 -11.78 -5.99 1.61
C THR A 260 -12.85 -6.72 0.79
N VAL A 261 -13.59 -6.01 -0.07
CA VAL A 261 -14.57 -6.65 -0.96
C VAL A 261 -13.88 -7.57 -1.97
N VAL A 262 -12.81 -7.12 -2.63
CA VAL A 262 -12.07 -7.94 -3.59
C VAL A 262 -11.38 -9.12 -2.92
N GLY A 263 -10.68 -8.88 -1.81
CA GLY A 263 -10.00 -9.92 -1.04
C GLY A 263 -10.99 -10.94 -0.47
N GLY A 264 -12.13 -10.47 0.04
CA GLY A 264 -13.22 -11.30 0.54
C GLY A 264 -13.86 -12.13 -0.57
N ALA A 265 -14.13 -11.55 -1.74
CA ALA A 265 -14.69 -12.29 -2.88
C ALA A 265 -13.74 -13.39 -3.38
N VAL A 266 -12.44 -13.11 -3.44
CA VAL A 266 -11.40 -14.08 -3.82
C VAL A 266 -11.24 -15.18 -2.75
N GLY A 267 -11.28 -14.79 -1.46
CA GLY A 267 -11.16 -15.72 -0.33
C GLY A 267 -12.43 -16.51 -0.01
N ALA A 268 -13.61 -16.04 -0.44
CA ALA A 268 -14.91 -16.63 -0.14
C ALA A 268 -14.99 -18.14 -0.40
N PRO A 269 -14.61 -18.69 -1.56
CA PRO A 269 -14.69 -20.13 -1.79
C PRO A 269 -13.83 -20.93 -0.80
N PHE A 270 -12.64 -20.42 -0.45
CA PHE A 270 -11.76 -21.07 0.52
C PHE A 270 -12.30 -20.98 1.94
N ASN A 271 -12.89 -19.84 2.31
CA ASN A 271 -13.52 -19.67 3.63
C ASN A 271 -14.71 -20.62 3.79
N ILE A 272 -15.57 -20.72 2.77
CA ILE A 272 -16.71 -21.64 2.78
C ILE A 272 -16.22 -23.09 2.93
N VAL A 273 -15.25 -23.51 2.13
CA VAL A 273 -14.68 -24.86 2.22
C VAL A 273 -14.03 -25.10 3.59
N GLY A 274 -13.28 -24.13 4.09
CA GLY A 274 -12.66 -24.19 5.41
C GLY A 274 -13.69 -24.35 6.54
N GLU A 275 -14.75 -23.55 6.53
CA GLU A 275 -15.83 -23.63 7.52
C GLU A 275 -16.58 -24.96 7.45
N ILE A 276 -16.86 -25.48 6.26
CA ILE A 276 -17.50 -26.81 6.09
C ILE A 276 -16.61 -27.92 6.67
N ILE A 277 -15.30 -27.87 6.42
CA ILE A 277 -14.32 -28.81 6.99
C ILE A 277 -14.35 -28.76 8.52
N LEU A 278 -14.33 -27.55 9.08
CA LEU A 278 -14.35 -27.32 10.53
C LEU A 278 -15.68 -27.72 11.19
N ALA A 279 -16.80 -27.59 10.47
CA ALA A 279 -18.13 -27.97 10.96
C ALA A 279 -18.31 -29.50 11.07
N GLY A 280 -17.55 -30.28 10.30
CA GLY A 280 -17.69 -31.74 10.27
C GLY A 280 -17.13 -32.45 11.51
N ASN A 281 -16.04 -31.95 12.11
CA ASN A 281 -15.34 -32.56 13.26
C ASN A 281 -14.25 -31.61 13.81
N THR A 282 -14.06 -31.57 15.13
CA THR A 282 -13.11 -30.69 15.84
C THR A 282 -11.75 -31.33 16.17
N SER A 283 -11.39 -32.45 15.54
CA SER A 283 -10.06 -33.04 15.71
C SER A 283 -8.95 -32.05 15.29
N VAL A 284 -7.81 -32.11 15.98
CA VAL A 284 -6.66 -31.23 15.71
C VAL A 284 -6.24 -31.30 14.23
N GLY A 285 -6.24 -32.49 13.62
CA GLY A 285 -5.91 -32.65 12.20
C GLY A 285 -6.87 -31.89 11.27
N ILE A 286 -8.17 -31.89 11.57
CA ILE A 286 -9.18 -31.19 10.77
C ILE A 286 -9.13 -29.68 11.00
N LEU A 287 -8.84 -29.24 12.24
CA LEU A 287 -8.57 -27.82 12.54
C LEU A 287 -7.37 -27.29 11.73
N LEU A 288 -6.30 -28.08 11.60
CA LEU A 288 -5.12 -27.72 10.82
C LEU A 288 -5.45 -27.60 9.33
N ILE A 289 -6.18 -28.57 8.77
CA ILE A 289 -6.57 -28.57 7.35
C ILE A 289 -7.51 -27.41 7.05
N GLY A 290 -8.55 -27.19 7.86
CA GLY A 290 -9.49 -26.08 7.70
C GLY A 290 -8.77 -24.73 7.76
N THR A 291 -7.90 -24.52 8.75
CA THR A 291 -7.12 -23.28 8.90
C THR A 291 -6.13 -23.07 7.75
N ALA A 292 -5.53 -24.15 7.22
CA ALA A 292 -4.65 -24.07 6.06
C ALA A 292 -5.43 -23.63 4.81
N VAL A 293 -6.64 -24.18 4.59
CA VAL A 293 -7.50 -23.80 3.45
C VAL A 293 -7.90 -22.32 3.54
N THR A 294 -8.37 -21.85 4.70
CA THR A 294 -8.74 -20.42 4.87
C THR A 294 -7.53 -19.50 4.72
N SER A 295 -6.36 -19.92 5.24
CA SER A 295 -5.09 -19.19 5.07
C SER A 295 -4.67 -19.06 3.61
N ILE A 296 -4.90 -20.08 2.78
CA ILE A 296 -4.63 -20.02 1.34
C ILE A 296 -5.55 -18.98 0.68
N GLY A 297 -6.85 -19.00 0.99
CA GLY A 297 -7.79 -17.99 0.49
C GLY A 297 -7.39 -16.56 0.85
N ALA A 298 -7.02 -16.36 2.12
CA ALA A 298 -6.52 -15.08 2.62
C ALA A 298 -5.23 -14.65 1.90
N ALA A 299 -4.28 -15.57 1.70
CA ALA A 299 -3.04 -15.30 1.00
C ALA A 299 -3.29 -14.88 -0.45
N ILE A 300 -4.14 -15.59 -1.20
CA ILE A 300 -4.47 -15.24 -2.59
C ILE A 300 -5.15 -13.86 -2.64
N GLY A 301 -6.09 -13.60 -1.71
CA GLY A 301 -6.71 -12.29 -1.57
C GLY A 301 -5.69 -11.16 -1.33
N GLN A 302 -4.72 -11.37 -0.45
CA GLN A 302 -3.65 -10.40 -0.18
C GLN A 302 -2.71 -10.20 -1.37
N ILE A 303 -2.35 -11.27 -2.10
CA ILE A 303 -1.48 -11.19 -3.28
C ILE A 303 -2.07 -10.27 -4.35
N ILE A 304 -3.39 -10.27 -4.49
CA ILE A 304 -4.10 -9.44 -5.46
C ILE A 304 -4.29 -8.01 -4.94
N THR A 305 -4.70 -7.87 -3.68
CA THR A 305 -5.14 -6.58 -3.13
C THR A 305 -3.99 -5.70 -2.65
N ALA A 306 -2.90 -6.29 -2.17
CA ALA A 306 -1.83 -5.52 -1.54
C ALA A 306 -1.04 -4.61 -2.51
N PRO A 307 -0.75 -5.02 -3.77
CA PRO A 307 -0.22 -4.11 -4.79
C PRO A 307 -1.17 -2.93 -5.02
N PHE A 308 -2.46 -3.17 -5.11
CA PHE A 308 -3.43 -2.10 -5.31
C PHE A 308 -3.40 -1.09 -4.15
N THR A 309 -3.43 -1.55 -2.90
CA THR A 309 -3.42 -0.65 -1.72
C THR A 309 -2.12 0.15 -1.61
N ALA A 310 -0.98 -0.48 -1.87
CA ALA A 310 0.32 0.21 -1.89
C ALA A 310 0.39 1.24 -3.02
N GLY A 311 -0.11 0.89 -4.21
CA GLY A 311 -0.22 1.79 -5.35
C GLY A 311 -1.00 3.06 -5.03
N VAL A 312 -2.19 2.89 -4.44
CA VAL A 312 -3.01 4.02 -4.01
C VAL A 312 -2.30 4.87 -2.96
N THR A 313 -1.62 4.25 -1.99
CA THR A 313 -0.90 4.97 -0.92
C THR A 313 0.22 5.85 -1.48
N VAL A 314 1.02 5.33 -2.41
CA VAL A 314 2.11 6.08 -3.04
C VAL A 314 1.57 7.19 -3.94
N LEU A 315 0.52 6.92 -4.71
CA LEU A 315 -0.09 7.95 -5.56
C LEU A 315 -0.77 9.06 -4.74
N LEU A 316 -1.37 8.72 -3.60
CA LEU A 316 -1.87 9.69 -2.63
C LEU A 316 -0.75 10.55 -2.06
N TYR A 317 0.38 9.93 -1.72
CA TYR A 317 1.57 10.62 -1.27
C TYR A 317 2.08 11.62 -2.33
N THR A 318 2.21 11.18 -3.58
CA THR A 318 2.59 12.04 -4.72
C THR A 318 1.60 13.20 -4.90
N ASP A 319 0.29 12.95 -4.83
CA ASP A 319 -0.76 13.98 -4.89
C ASP A 319 -0.67 14.98 -3.71
N ARG A 320 -0.26 14.54 -2.52
CA ARG A 320 -0.03 15.46 -1.39
C ARG A 320 1.22 16.32 -1.62
N ARG A 321 2.32 15.74 -2.09
CA ARG A 321 3.52 16.53 -2.43
C ARG A 321 3.27 17.52 -3.57
N MET A 322 2.52 17.14 -4.60
CA MET A 322 2.15 18.08 -5.68
C MET A 322 1.35 19.27 -5.15
N ARG A 323 0.39 19.05 -4.25
CA ARG A 323 -0.44 20.14 -3.71
C ARG A 323 0.23 20.98 -2.63
N ALA A 324 1.10 20.38 -1.82
CA ALA A 324 1.73 21.05 -0.69
C ALA A 324 3.09 21.68 -1.05
N GLU A 325 3.81 21.10 -2.00
CA GLU A 325 5.21 21.45 -2.30
C GLU A 325 5.45 21.80 -3.78
N ALA A 326 4.40 21.91 -4.62
CA ALA A 326 4.52 22.13 -6.07
C ALA A 326 5.45 21.12 -6.77
N PHE A 327 5.43 19.86 -6.30
CA PHE A 327 6.25 18.78 -6.84
C PHE A 327 5.94 18.46 -8.32
N ASP A 328 4.78 18.90 -8.83
CA ASP A 328 4.42 18.80 -10.25
C ASP A 328 5.42 19.53 -11.16
N LEU A 329 6.00 20.65 -10.70
CA LEU A 329 7.05 21.37 -11.43
C LEU A 329 8.37 20.58 -11.52
N VAL A 330 8.74 19.89 -10.43
CA VAL A 330 9.91 18.99 -10.39
C VAL A 330 9.69 17.77 -11.29
N LEU A 331 8.47 17.23 -11.31
CA LEU A 331 8.12 16.12 -12.18
C LEU A 331 8.13 16.52 -13.66
N GLN A 332 7.65 17.73 -14.00
CA GLN A 332 7.65 18.24 -15.38
C GLN A 332 9.06 18.50 -15.91
N THR A 333 9.97 19.00 -15.07
CA THR A 333 11.39 19.18 -15.44
C THR A 333 12.12 17.83 -15.58
N GLY A 334 11.84 16.85 -14.72
CA GLY A 334 12.37 15.48 -14.86
C GLY A 334 11.86 14.74 -16.10
N ALA A 335 10.59 14.92 -16.45
CA ALA A 335 9.97 14.33 -17.64
C ALA A 335 10.56 14.85 -18.96
N ALA A 336 11.01 16.10 -18.98
CA ALA A 336 11.68 16.69 -20.14
C ALA A 336 13.06 16.04 -20.43
N GLY A 337 13.66 15.35 -19.45
CA GLY A 337 14.94 14.64 -19.57
C GLY A 337 14.87 13.23 -20.20
N GLY A 338 13.67 12.70 -20.46
CA GLY A 338 13.46 11.42 -21.14
C GLY A 338 13.53 10.15 -20.24
N PRO A 339 13.14 8.97 -20.78
CA PRO A 339 12.85 7.76 -19.98
C PRO A 339 14.05 7.04 -19.34
N TYR A 340 15.29 7.40 -19.69
CA TYR A 340 16.48 6.58 -19.41
C TYR A 340 17.36 7.10 -18.27
N ALA A 341 16.98 8.18 -17.60
CA ALA A 341 17.74 8.70 -16.48
C ALA A 341 17.28 8.03 -15.16
N VAL A 342 17.53 6.72 -15.05
CA VAL A 342 17.07 5.83 -13.96
C VAL A 342 17.66 6.21 -12.59
N GLU A 343 18.88 6.74 -12.55
CA GLU A 343 19.46 7.34 -11.32
C GLU A 343 18.89 8.73 -11.03
N SER A 344 18.54 9.51 -12.06
CA SER A 344 18.00 10.87 -11.85
C SER A 344 16.61 10.84 -11.24
N THR A 345 15.77 9.86 -11.59
CA THR A 345 14.39 9.73 -11.11
C THR A 345 14.32 9.35 -9.63
N ASP A 346 15.27 8.55 -9.15
CA ASP A 346 15.43 8.28 -7.72
C ASP A 346 15.87 9.56 -6.96
N ASN A 347 16.68 10.43 -7.58
CA ASN A 347 17.09 11.71 -6.99
C ASN A 347 15.98 12.77 -6.99
N LEU A 348 15.00 12.71 -7.89
CA LEU A 348 13.87 13.65 -7.89
C LEU A 348 13.08 13.61 -6.57
N TRP A 349 12.94 12.43 -5.95
CA TRP A 349 12.28 12.29 -4.65
C TRP A 349 13.02 13.01 -3.51
N LEU A 350 14.34 13.19 -3.64
CA LEU A 350 15.19 13.83 -2.63
C LEU A 350 15.13 15.36 -2.70
N THR A 351 14.55 15.94 -3.76
CA THR A 351 14.37 17.39 -3.86
C THR A 351 13.45 17.88 -2.75
N ARG A 352 13.95 18.81 -1.94
CA ARG A 352 13.21 19.47 -0.87
C ARG A 352 12.84 20.88 -1.34
N PRO A 353 11.65 21.40 -1.00
CA PRO A 353 11.42 22.83 -1.12
C PRO A 353 12.45 23.57 -0.26
N ALA A 354 13.05 24.62 -0.81
CA ALA A 354 13.97 25.52 -0.11
C ALA A 354 13.25 26.29 1.01
#